data_AF-A0ABD5B9X0-F1
#
_entry.id   AF-A0ABD5B9X0-F1
#
_cell.length_a   1.000
_cell.length_b   1.000
_cell.length_c   1.000
_cell.angle_alpha   90.00
_cell.angle_beta   90.00
_cell.angle_gamma   90.00
#
_symmetry.space_group_name_H-M   'P 1'
#
loop_
_entity.id
_entity.type
_entity.pdbx_description
1 polymer ?
#
loop_
_entity_poly.entity_id
_entity_poly.type
_entity_poly.pdbx_seq_one_letter_code
_entity_poly.pdbx_strand_id
1 'polypeptide(L)' 'MKNDQKQEYSAPVVEVLFLEMEQGVAAGSAKVLPPNSGGAVQEEWIQGDDDNRTIEW' A
#
# COMPACT_ATOMS: atom_id res chain seq x y z
N MET A 1 -14.05 -33.25 31.03
CA MET A 1 -14.28 -31.82 31.32
C MET A 1 -13.12 -31.06 30.68
N LYS A 2 -13.35 -30.29 29.60
CA LYS A 2 -12.28 -29.51 28.96
C LYS A 2 -12.02 -28.27 29.82
N ASN A 3 -10.81 -28.12 30.31
CA ASN A 3 -10.37 -26.95 31.07
C ASN A 3 -9.99 -25.85 30.07
N ASP A 4 -10.99 -25.11 29.60
CA ASP A 4 -10.77 -23.94 28.73
C ASP A 4 -10.36 -22.75 29.60
N GLN A 5 -9.11 -22.78 30.07
CA GLN A 5 -8.52 -21.67 30.82
C GLN A 5 -8.33 -20.48 29.88
N LYS A 6 -8.96 -19.35 30.20
CA LYS A 6 -8.72 -18.09 29.47
C LYS A 6 -7.30 -17.64 29.74
N GLN A 7 -6.52 -17.42 28.69
CA GLN A 7 -5.19 -16.85 28.82
C GLN A 7 -5.30 -15.34 29.10
N GLU A 8 -4.34 -14.83 29.85
CA GLU A 8 -4.20 -13.40 30.10
C GLU A 8 -3.77 -12.69 28.81
N TYR A 9 -4.36 -11.52 28.54
CA TYR A 9 -4.00 -10.73 27.38
C TYR A 9 -2.64 -10.07 27.58
N SER A 10 -1.74 -10.27 26.61
CA SER A 10 -0.47 -9.54 26.53
C SER A 10 -0.55 -8.58 25.33
N ALA A 11 -0.40 -7.29 25.58
CA ALA A 11 -0.41 -6.28 24.53
C ALA A 11 0.87 -6.41 23.67
N PRO A 12 0.78 -6.26 22.34
CA PRO A 12 1.97 -6.24 21.50
C PRO A 12 2.82 -4.99 21.75
N VAL A 13 4.12 -5.12 21.58
CA VAL A 13 5.03 -3.97 21.53
C VAL A 13 4.97 -3.35 20.14
N VAL A 14 4.75 -2.04 20.07
CA VAL A 14 4.75 -1.27 18.81
C VAL A 14 5.93 -0.32 18.84
N GLU A 15 6.83 -0.46 17.88
CA GLU A 15 7.99 0.41 17.70
C GLU A 15 7.82 1.23 16.43
N VAL A 16 8.13 2.52 16.49
CA VAL A 16 8.07 3.45 15.36
C VAL A 16 9.46 4.01 15.12
N LEU A 17 9.96 3.86 13.89
CA LEU A 17 11.22 4.43 13.45
C LEU A 17 10.94 5.48 12.37
N PHE A 18 11.50 6.68 12.58
CA PHE A 18 11.54 7.71 11.55
C PHE A 18 12.84 7.56 10.77
N LEU A 19 12.74 7.24 9.48
CA LEU A 19 13.88 7.22 8.58
C LEU A 19 13.80 8.44 7.65
N GLU A 20 14.89 9.18 7.56
CA GLU A 20 15.06 10.19 6.53
C GLU A 20 15.37 9.46 5.20
N MET A 21 14.48 9.59 4.23
CA MET A 21 14.72 9.12 2.87
C MET A 21 15.34 10.24 2.04
N GLU A 22 16.26 9.90 1.14
CA GLU A 22 16.76 10.83 0.13
C GLU A 22 15.57 11.47 -0.62
N GLN A 23 15.67 12.77 -0.90
CA GLN A 23 14.69 13.50 -1.71
C GLN A 23 14.83 13.08 -3.19
N GLY A 24 14.34 11.89 -3.52
CA GLY A 24 14.43 11.30 -4.84
C GLY A 24 13.42 10.18 -5.01
N VAL A 25 12.67 10.20 -6.12
CA VAL A 25 11.51 9.37 -6.47
C VAL A 25 10.21 9.71 -5.72
N ALA A 26 10.19 9.90 -4.40
CA ALA A 26 8.95 10.25 -3.67
C ALA A 26 8.46 11.69 -3.93
N ALA A 27 9.36 12.64 -4.20
CA ALA A 27 9.00 14.02 -4.58
C ALA A 27 8.34 14.12 -5.98
N GLY A 28 8.30 13.00 -6.73
CA GLY A 28 7.62 12.84 -8.01
C GLY A 28 6.52 11.78 -7.95
N SER A 29 5.96 11.46 -6.77
CA SER A 29 4.82 10.54 -6.66
C SER A 29 3.61 11.14 -7.39
N ALA A 30 3.48 10.81 -8.67
CA ALA A 30 2.37 11.05 -9.58
C ALA A 30 1.62 12.39 -9.36
N LYS A 31 1.98 13.42 -10.12
CA LYS A 31 1.07 14.56 -10.28
C LYS A 31 -0.03 14.14 -11.24
N VAL A 32 -1.23 13.88 -10.73
CA VAL A 32 -2.40 13.77 -11.62
C VAL A 32 -2.69 15.17 -12.16
N LEU A 33 -2.19 15.45 -13.35
CA LEU A 33 -2.60 16.63 -14.10
C LEU A 33 -4.08 16.48 -14.44
N PRO A 34 -4.94 17.48 -14.14
CA PRO A 34 -6.34 17.41 -14.50
C PRO A 34 -6.46 17.19 -16.01
N PRO A 35 -7.46 16.42 -16.46
CA PRO A 35 -7.64 16.15 -17.87
C PRO A 35 -7.80 17.46 -18.66
N ASN A 36 -7.30 17.47 -19.89
CA ASN A 36 -7.54 18.59 -20.81
C ASN A 36 -9.05 18.79 -21.04
N SER A 37 -9.47 19.86 -21.73
CA SER A 37 -10.90 20.15 -21.99
C SER A 37 -11.66 19.03 -22.74
N GLY A 38 -10.98 17.96 -23.18
CA GLY A 38 -11.55 16.74 -23.74
C GLY A 38 -11.62 15.54 -22.80
N GLY A 39 -11.32 15.70 -21.50
CA GLY A 39 -11.46 14.63 -20.50
C GLY A 39 -10.31 13.62 -20.46
N ALA A 40 -9.23 13.82 -21.23
CA ALA A 40 -8.10 12.88 -21.29
C ALA A 40 -7.04 13.18 -20.22
N VAL A 41 -6.76 12.19 -19.37
CA VAL A 41 -5.66 12.21 -18.37
C VAL A 41 -4.33 12.01 -19.10
N GLN A 42 -3.33 12.85 -18.80
CA GLN A 42 -2.06 12.87 -19.56
C GLN A 42 -1.01 11.88 -19.04
N GLU A 43 -1.12 11.44 -17.79
CA GLU A 43 -0.24 10.46 -17.16
C GLU A 43 -1.08 9.26 -16.72
N GLU A 44 -1.32 8.32 -17.65
CA GLU A 44 -1.87 7.01 -17.33
C GLU A 44 -0.70 6.02 -17.20
N TRP A 45 -0.67 5.24 -16.12
CA TRP A 45 0.23 4.09 -16.05
C TRP A 45 -0.10 3.18 -17.22
N ILE A 46 0.92 2.71 -17.95
CA ILE A 46 0.69 1.69 -18.98
C ILE A 46 -0.03 0.53 -18.29
N GLN A 47 -1.23 0.19 -18.78
CA GLN A 47 -1.95 -0.98 -18.33
C GLN A 47 -1.04 -2.19 -18.58
N GLY A 48 -0.44 -2.70 -17.51
CA GLY A 48 0.29 -3.96 -17.56
C GLY A 48 -0.68 -5.11 -17.77
N ASP A 49 -0.16 -6.26 -18.19
CA ASP A 49 -0.97 -7.46 -18.30
C ASP A 49 -1.58 -7.82 -16.94
N ASP A 50 -2.85 -8.21 -16.95
CA ASP A 50 -3.52 -8.73 -15.75
C ASP A 50 -2.78 -9.98 -15.25
N ASP A 51 -2.39 -9.97 -13.97
CA ASP A 51 -1.81 -11.14 -13.33
C ASP A 51 -2.90 -12.16 -13.02
N ASN A 52 -3.15 -13.06 -13.98
CA ASN A 52 -4.16 -14.11 -13.89
C ASN A 52 -3.68 -15.37 -13.15
N ARG A 53 -2.63 -15.28 -12.34
CA ARG A 53 -2.16 -16.42 -11.54
C ARG A 53 -3.15 -16.73 -10.42
N THR A 54 -3.44 -18.01 -10.20
CA THR A 54 -4.14 -18.46 -9.00
C THR A 54 -3.24 -18.27 -7.79
N ILE A 55 -3.53 -17.27 -6.96
CA ILE A 55 -2.87 -17.08 -5.65
C ILE A 55 -3.64 -17.93 -4.63
N GLU A 56 -2.99 -19.00 -4.15
CA GLU A 56 -3.44 -19.73 -2.97
C GLU A 56 -3.12 -18.88 -1.73
N TRP A 57 -4.15 -18.49 -0.97
CA TRP A 57 -4.05 -17.71 0.27
C TRP A 57 -4.10 -18.60 1.51
#